data_AF-A0AAU4S015-F1
#
_entry.id   AF-A0AAU4S015-F1
#
_cell.length_a   1.000
_cell.length_b   1.000
_cell.length_c   1.000
_cell.angle_alpha   90.00
_cell.angle_beta   90.00
_cell.angle_gamma   90.00
#
_symmetry.space_group_name_H-M   'P 1'
#
loop_
_entity.id
_entity.type
_entity.pdbx_description
1 polymer ?
#
loop_
_entity_poly.entity_id
_entity_poly.type
_entity_poly.pdbx_seq_one_letter_code
_entity_poly.pdbx_strand_id
1 'polypeptide(L)'
;MIPVSVSPETREGFVRNIIAEWNSATTEQQQRGRTWYRTAHELASAMTSGDSRAGAGVLAALSANKSWAETLRLARQACETGLYSGHFSDALNKVARILAGTDPTEVLPMDRKTGHFFQLIAEPNDPNVVVVDRHAHDIAVGETYGQRDRGLSSARRYDLLADCYREAARRLGELPSTVQAVTWVARTERLSGVDGSPSGLRAA
;
A
#
# COMPACT_ATOMS: atom_id res chain seq x y z
N MET A 1 3.09 -9.98 17.91
CA MET A 1 1.82 -9.98 17.15
C MET A 1 0.68 -9.54 18.06
N ILE A 2 -0.27 -8.77 17.55
CA ILE A 2 -1.46 -8.37 18.32
C ILE A 2 -2.54 -9.48 18.35
N PRO A 3 -3.42 -9.50 19.37
CA PRO A 3 -4.59 -10.38 19.38
C PRO A 3 -5.52 -10.12 18.18
N VAL A 4 -6.26 -11.14 17.73
CA VAL A 4 -7.30 -11.02 16.67
C VAL A 4 -8.56 -10.32 17.15
N SER A 5 -8.78 -10.30 18.47
CA SER A 5 -9.89 -9.64 19.15
C SER A 5 -9.28 -8.80 20.26
N VAL A 6 -9.54 -7.51 20.24
CA VAL A 6 -9.02 -6.55 21.22
C VAL A 6 -10.19 -5.82 21.88
N SER A 7 -9.98 -5.27 23.08
CA SER A 7 -11.02 -4.50 23.76
C SER A 7 -11.35 -3.21 22.98
N PRO A 8 -12.54 -2.62 23.16
CA PRO A 8 -12.88 -1.33 22.57
C PRO A 8 -11.84 -0.24 22.89
N GLU A 9 -11.29 -0.22 24.10
CA GLU A 9 -10.27 0.74 24.54
C GLU A 9 -8.95 0.55 23.78
N THR A 10 -8.57 -0.70 23.51
CA THR A 10 -7.38 -1.02 22.72
C THR A 10 -7.56 -0.60 21.27
N ARG A 11 -8.74 -0.88 20.69
CA ARG A 11 -9.10 -0.44 19.33
C ARG A 11 -9.07 1.08 19.22
N GLU A 12 -9.63 1.78 20.20
CA GLU A 12 -9.58 3.24 20.28
C GLU A 12 -8.14 3.76 20.42
N GLY A 13 -7.28 3.06 21.16
CA GLY A 13 -5.84 3.31 21.20
C GLY A 13 -5.21 3.28 19.80
N PHE A 14 -5.54 2.27 18.99
CA PHE A 14 -5.02 2.18 17.63
C PHE A 14 -5.47 3.33 16.72
N VAL A 15 -6.75 3.70 16.79
CA VAL A 15 -7.30 4.84 16.05
C VAL A 15 -6.58 6.15 16.46
N ARG A 16 -6.38 6.37 17.76
CA ARG A 16 -5.65 7.56 18.25
C ARG A 16 -4.21 7.61 17.75
N ASN A 17 -3.51 6.48 17.68
CA ASN A 17 -2.14 6.43 17.17
C ASN A 17 -2.07 6.80 15.68
N ILE A 18 -3.02 6.31 14.87
CA ILE A 18 -3.11 6.65 13.43
C ILE A 18 -3.35 8.16 13.25
N ILE A 19 -4.30 8.72 14.00
CA ILE A 19 -4.60 10.16 13.97
C ILE A 19 -3.41 11.00 14.45
N ALA A 20 -2.70 10.54 15.47
CA ALA A 20 -1.50 11.22 15.97
C ALA A 20 -0.38 11.25 14.92
N GLU A 21 -0.13 10.13 14.22
CA GLU A 21 0.85 10.10 13.12
C GLU A 21 0.43 11.04 11.98
N TRP A 22 -0.87 11.06 11.61
CA TRP A 22 -1.40 11.99 10.62
C TRP A 22 -1.18 13.45 11.01
N ASN A 23 -1.54 13.82 12.24
CA ASN A 23 -1.39 15.20 12.73
C ASN A 23 0.08 15.63 12.86
N SER A 24 1.01 14.67 12.93
CA SER A 24 2.45 14.96 12.93
C SER A 24 3.02 15.21 11.53
N ALA A 25 2.26 14.91 10.47
CA ALA A 25 2.71 15.08 9.09
C ALA A 25 2.67 16.56 8.68
N THR A 26 3.73 17.02 8.03
CA THR A 26 3.78 18.38 7.45
C THR A 26 2.76 18.52 6.32
N THR A 27 2.39 19.75 5.97
CA THR A 27 1.48 20.01 4.84
C THR A 27 1.96 19.37 3.53
N GLU A 28 3.27 19.37 3.30
CA GLU A 28 3.87 18.77 2.11
C GLU A 28 3.77 17.23 2.13
N GLN A 29 3.98 16.60 3.30
CA GLN A 29 3.79 15.17 3.47
C GLN A 29 2.32 14.77 3.29
N GLN A 30 1.40 15.58 3.82
CA GLN A 30 -0.04 15.39 3.60
C GLN A 30 -0.38 15.49 2.10
N GLN A 31 0.15 16.49 1.39
CA GLN A 31 -0.09 16.65 -0.04
C GLN A 31 0.45 15.45 -0.84
N ARG A 32 1.67 14.98 -0.54
CA ARG A 32 2.26 13.80 -1.18
C ARG A 32 1.44 12.53 -0.92
N GLY A 33 0.97 12.33 0.31
CA GLY A 33 0.13 11.17 0.64
C GLY A 33 -1.24 11.20 -0.04
N ARG A 34 -1.88 12.37 -0.13
CA ARG A 34 -3.18 12.56 -0.83
C ARG A 34 -3.12 12.23 -2.31
N THR A 35 -2.00 12.51 -2.97
CA THR A 35 -1.85 12.26 -4.41
C THR A 35 -1.22 10.91 -4.71
N TRP A 36 -0.84 10.12 -3.69
CA TRP A 36 -0.04 8.91 -3.84
C TRP A 36 -0.68 7.89 -4.79
N TYR A 37 -1.91 7.45 -4.49
CA TYR A 37 -2.60 6.45 -5.31
C TYR A 37 -3.02 6.98 -6.68
N ARG A 38 -3.33 8.28 -6.79
CA ARG A 38 -3.61 8.93 -8.08
C ARG A 38 -2.38 8.93 -8.99
N THR A 39 -1.23 9.29 -8.45
CA THR A 39 0.05 9.25 -9.16
C THR A 39 0.38 7.81 -9.58
N ALA A 40 0.15 6.83 -8.70
CA ALA A 40 0.35 5.42 -9.04
C ALA A 40 -0.57 4.95 -10.17
N HIS A 41 -1.84 5.38 -10.18
CA HIS A 41 -2.80 5.11 -11.26
C HIS A 41 -2.36 5.71 -12.60
N GLU A 42 -1.92 6.97 -12.60
CA GLU A 42 -1.43 7.65 -13.79
C GLU A 42 -0.20 6.92 -14.37
N LEU A 43 0.72 6.48 -13.51
CA LEU A 43 1.87 5.68 -13.91
C LEU A 43 1.46 4.31 -14.46
N ALA A 44 0.49 3.65 -13.83
CA ALA A 44 -0.07 2.38 -14.29
C ALA A 44 -0.68 2.51 -15.69
N SER A 45 -1.50 3.54 -15.90
CA SER A 45 -2.11 3.85 -17.21
C SER A 45 -1.05 4.14 -18.28
N ALA A 46 -0.02 4.94 -17.94
CA ALA A 46 1.01 5.32 -18.90
C ALA A 46 1.85 4.14 -19.40
N MET A 47 2.16 3.16 -18.55
CA MET A 47 3.01 2.02 -18.94
C MET A 47 2.28 0.95 -19.78
N THR A 48 0.95 0.94 -19.76
CA THR A 48 0.11 -0.03 -20.48
C THR A 48 -0.76 0.64 -21.56
N SER A 49 -0.31 1.77 -22.10
CA SER A 49 -1.00 2.49 -23.19
C SER A 49 -2.47 2.81 -22.90
N GLY A 50 -2.79 3.13 -21.63
CA GLY A 50 -4.13 3.49 -21.18
C GLY A 50 -4.85 2.41 -20.36
N ASP A 51 -4.38 1.16 -20.37
CA ASP A 51 -4.99 0.09 -19.56
C ASP A 51 -4.51 0.15 -18.09
N SER A 52 -5.05 1.10 -17.35
CA SER A 52 -4.69 1.32 -15.94
C SER A 52 -4.93 0.09 -15.06
N ARG A 53 -5.88 -0.79 -15.39
CA ARG A 53 -6.13 -2.03 -14.65
C ARG A 53 -4.99 -3.02 -14.84
N ALA A 54 -4.57 -3.28 -16.09
CA ALA A 54 -3.43 -4.15 -16.35
C ALA A 54 -2.16 -3.59 -15.68
N GLY A 55 -1.91 -2.27 -15.81
CA GLY A 55 -0.77 -1.61 -15.19
C GLY A 55 -0.78 -1.72 -13.66
N ALA A 56 -1.94 -1.52 -13.04
CA ALA A 56 -2.14 -1.70 -11.59
C ALA A 56 -1.87 -3.14 -11.17
N GLY A 57 -2.32 -4.10 -11.98
CA GLY A 57 -2.09 -5.53 -11.73
C GLY A 57 -0.61 -5.90 -11.77
N VAL A 58 0.13 -5.39 -12.77
CA VAL A 58 1.58 -5.58 -12.90
C VAL A 58 2.33 -4.96 -11.72
N LEU A 59 2.00 -3.72 -11.34
CA LEU A 59 2.59 -3.05 -10.17
C LEU A 59 2.34 -3.84 -8.88
N ALA A 60 1.13 -4.35 -8.69
CA ALA A 60 0.80 -5.12 -7.50
C ALA A 60 1.50 -6.47 -7.45
N ALA A 61 1.58 -7.19 -8.58
CA ALA A 61 2.29 -8.46 -8.65
C ALA A 61 3.79 -8.31 -8.28
N LEU A 62 4.41 -7.18 -8.64
CA LEU A 62 5.83 -6.90 -8.43
C LEU A 62 6.16 -6.18 -7.11
N SER A 63 5.17 -5.76 -6.33
CA SER A 63 5.41 -4.92 -5.15
C SER A 63 6.04 -5.66 -3.97
N ALA A 64 5.88 -6.98 -3.92
CA ALA A 64 6.31 -7.77 -2.77
C ALA A 64 7.84 -7.75 -2.59
N ASN A 65 8.30 -7.24 -1.44
CA ASN A 65 9.72 -7.17 -1.08
C ASN A 65 10.58 -6.30 -2.02
N LYS A 66 9.98 -5.34 -2.73
CA LYS A 66 10.69 -4.42 -3.62
C LYS A 66 10.45 -2.98 -3.23
N SER A 67 11.42 -2.12 -3.53
CA SER A 67 11.17 -0.69 -3.43
C SER A 67 10.19 -0.21 -4.51
N TRP A 68 9.56 0.94 -4.30
CA TRP A 68 8.69 1.55 -5.30
C TRP A 68 9.46 1.85 -6.58
N ALA A 69 10.69 2.38 -6.45
CA ALA A 69 11.56 2.61 -7.59
C ALA A 69 11.91 1.32 -8.35
N GLU A 70 12.24 0.23 -7.62
CA GLU A 70 12.48 -1.08 -8.25
C GLU A 70 11.21 -1.67 -8.89
N THR A 71 10.06 -1.51 -8.24
CA THR A 71 8.75 -1.97 -8.75
C THR A 71 8.44 -1.26 -10.06
N LEU A 72 8.57 0.07 -10.11
CA LEU A 72 8.37 0.86 -11.32
C LEU A 72 9.35 0.46 -12.43
N ARG A 73 10.63 0.26 -12.10
CA ARG A 73 11.64 -0.16 -13.08
C ARG A 73 11.27 -1.50 -13.70
N LEU A 74 10.89 -2.49 -12.88
CA LEU A 74 10.50 -3.82 -13.35
C LEU A 74 9.18 -3.79 -14.13
N ALA A 75 8.19 -3.02 -13.67
CA ALA A 75 6.90 -2.90 -14.32
C ALA A 75 7.01 -2.25 -15.71
N ARG A 76 7.76 -1.16 -15.83
CA ARG A 76 8.06 -0.53 -17.13
C ARG A 76 8.76 -1.50 -18.07
N GLN A 77 9.82 -2.16 -17.59
CA GLN A 77 10.54 -3.15 -18.37
C GLN A 77 9.61 -4.26 -18.87
N ALA A 78 8.73 -4.78 -18.01
CA ALA A 78 7.77 -5.82 -18.37
C ALA A 78 6.76 -5.35 -19.42
N CYS A 79 6.18 -4.16 -19.25
CA CYS A 79 5.16 -3.63 -20.17
C CYS A 79 5.75 -3.19 -21.53
N GLU A 80 6.96 -2.61 -21.54
CA GLU A 80 7.57 -2.07 -22.76
C GLU A 80 8.26 -3.16 -23.61
N THR A 81 8.90 -4.14 -22.96
CA THR A 81 9.75 -5.12 -23.68
C THR A 81 9.20 -6.53 -23.67
N GLY A 82 8.23 -6.83 -22.79
CA GLY A 82 7.80 -8.21 -22.52
C GLY A 82 8.85 -9.07 -21.81
N LEU A 83 10.04 -8.52 -21.50
CA LEU A 83 11.14 -9.23 -20.84
C LEU A 83 11.24 -8.79 -19.38
N TYR A 84 11.06 -9.72 -18.45
CA TYR A 84 11.10 -9.43 -17.01
C TYR A 84 11.76 -10.59 -16.23
N SER A 85 12.72 -10.24 -15.38
CA SER A 85 13.48 -11.17 -14.53
C SER A 85 13.91 -10.47 -13.24
N GLY A 86 14.48 -11.20 -12.27
CA GLY A 86 14.93 -10.62 -10.99
C GLY A 86 13.85 -10.52 -9.90
N HIS A 87 12.78 -11.32 -10.05
CA HIS A 87 11.74 -11.54 -9.05
C HIS A 87 11.45 -13.04 -8.89
N PHE A 88 10.69 -13.40 -7.85
CA PHE A 88 10.17 -14.75 -7.66
C PHE A 88 9.28 -15.20 -8.83
N SER A 89 9.38 -16.47 -9.23
CA SER A 89 8.66 -17.03 -10.38
C SER A 89 7.15 -16.85 -10.30
N ASP A 90 6.56 -16.94 -9.10
CA ASP A 90 5.12 -16.71 -8.88
C ASP A 90 4.68 -15.29 -9.28
N ALA A 91 5.46 -14.26 -8.92
CA ALA A 91 5.18 -12.89 -9.30
C ALA A 91 5.32 -12.68 -10.83
N LEU A 92 6.38 -13.24 -11.42
CA LEU A 92 6.61 -13.16 -12.87
C LEU A 92 5.48 -13.88 -13.64
N ASN A 93 4.99 -15.01 -13.15
CA ASN A 93 3.85 -15.72 -13.75
C ASN A 93 2.55 -14.90 -13.72
N LYS A 94 2.29 -14.17 -12.63
CA LYS A 94 1.12 -13.26 -12.55
C LYS A 94 1.24 -12.13 -13.55
N VAL A 95 2.42 -11.50 -13.66
CA VAL A 95 2.71 -10.47 -14.67
C VAL A 95 2.49 -11.01 -16.08
N ALA A 96 3.00 -12.20 -16.39
CA ALA A 96 2.82 -12.86 -17.68
C ALA A 96 1.35 -13.00 -18.06
N ARG A 97 0.52 -13.49 -17.13
CA ARG A 97 -0.91 -13.69 -17.35
C ARG A 97 -1.66 -12.37 -17.55
N ILE A 98 -1.33 -11.34 -16.77
CA ILE A 98 -1.95 -10.01 -16.89
C ILE A 98 -1.60 -9.39 -18.24
N LEU A 99 -0.33 -9.41 -18.64
CA LEU A 99 0.11 -8.88 -19.94
C LEU A 99 -0.47 -9.67 -21.13
N ALA A 100 -0.82 -10.94 -20.92
CA ALA A 100 -1.54 -11.76 -21.90
C ALA A 100 -3.07 -11.48 -21.91
N GLY A 101 -3.57 -10.54 -21.12
CA GLY A 101 -4.98 -10.11 -21.10
C GLY A 101 -5.85 -10.79 -20.04
N THR A 102 -5.28 -11.57 -19.11
CA THR A 102 -6.06 -12.08 -17.96
C THR A 102 -6.40 -10.93 -17.02
N ASP A 103 -7.65 -10.83 -16.55
CA ASP A 103 -8.01 -9.78 -15.58
C ASP A 103 -7.20 -9.95 -14.27
N PRO A 104 -6.64 -8.87 -13.70
CA PRO A 104 -5.84 -8.95 -12.48
C PRO A 104 -6.54 -9.61 -11.29
N THR A 105 -7.87 -9.51 -11.18
CA THR A 105 -8.65 -10.13 -10.09
C THR A 105 -8.66 -11.65 -10.13
N GLU A 106 -8.36 -12.26 -11.29
CA GLU A 106 -8.26 -13.71 -11.46
C GLU A 106 -6.87 -14.28 -11.11
N VAL A 107 -5.86 -13.42 -10.93
CA VAL A 107 -4.47 -13.84 -10.72
C VAL A 107 -3.90 -13.37 -9.39
N LEU A 108 -4.36 -12.22 -8.89
CA LEU A 108 -3.88 -11.63 -7.67
C LEU A 108 -4.64 -12.20 -6.46
N PRO A 109 -3.98 -12.34 -5.30
CA PRO A 109 -4.65 -12.73 -4.08
C PRO A 109 -5.48 -11.56 -3.54
N MET A 110 -6.75 -11.49 -3.97
CA MET A 110 -7.67 -10.38 -3.71
C MET A 110 -8.04 -10.18 -2.24
N ASP A 111 -7.87 -11.21 -1.41
CA ASP A 111 -8.04 -11.20 0.03
C ASP A 111 -6.80 -10.71 0.80
N ARG A 112 -5.72 -10.39 0.08
CA ARG A 112 -4.43 -9.99 0.65
C ARG A 112 -4.08 -8.57 0.28
N LYS A 113 -3.07 -8.07 0.97
CA LYS A 113 -2.45 -6.78 0.73
C LYS A 113 -2.20 -6.49 -0.76
N THR A 114 -1.69 -7.46 -1.52
CA THR A 114 -1.45 -7.31 -2.97
C THR A 114 -2.74 -7.01 -3.73
N GLY A 115 -3.86 -7.68 -3.40
CA GLY A 115 -5.17 -7.39 -3.97
C GLY A 115 -5.68 -5.99 -3.65
N HIS A 116 -5.61 -5.59 -2.38
CA HIS A 116 -6.00 -4.22 -1.96
C HIS A 116 -5.12 -3.15 -2.62
N PHE A 117 -3.84 -3.44 -2.81
CA PHE A 117 -2.92 -2.52 -3.48
C PHE A 117 -3.27 -2.36 -4.96
N PHE A 118 -3.58 -3.46 -5.65
CA PHE A 118 -4.14 -3.40 -7.00
C PHE A 118 -5.44 -2.57 -7.03
N GLN A 119 -6.38 -2.82 -6.13
CA GLN A 119 -7.66 -2.10 -6.09
C GLN A 119 -7.46 -0.59 -5.95
N LEU A 120 -6.59 -0.13 -5.06
CA LEU A 120 -6.36 1.31 -4.87
C LEU A 120 -5.55 1.96 -6.00
N ILE A 121 -4.71 1.22 -6.72
CA ILE A 121 -4.08 1.76 -7.93
C ILE A 121 -5.12 1.82 -9.07
N ALA A 122 -5.95 0.79 -9.23
CA ALA A 122 -6.98 0.78 -10.26
C ALA A 122 -8.08 1.82 -9.99
N GLU A 123 -8.50 1.97 -8.75
CA GLU A 123 -9.58 2.87 -8.29
C GLU A 123 -9.11 3.71 -7.08
N PRO A 124 -8.39 4.83 -7.31
CA PRO A 124 -7.77 5.62 -6.23
C PRO A 124 -8.74 6.24 -5.23
N ASN A 125 -10.01 6.38 -5.60
CA ASN A 125 -11.04 7.02 -4.79
C ASN A 125 -11.95 6.01 -4.07
N ASP A 126 -11.59 4.72 -4.01
CA ASP A 126 -12.37 3.72 -3.28
C ASP A 126 -12.47 4.11 -1.79
N PRO A 127 -13.70 4.27 -1.24
CA PRO A 127 -13.90 4.75 0.12
C PRO A 127 -13.67 3.68 1.20
N ASN A 128 -13.44 2.42 0.83
CA ASN A 128 -13.43 1.29 1.75
C ASN A 128 -12.08 0.55 1.82
N VAL A 129 -11.27 0.59 0.75
CA VAL A 129 -10.04 -0.20 0.68
C VAL A 129 -8.89 0.46 1.45
N VAL A 130 -8.15 -0.36 2.20
CA VAL A 130 -6.95 0.04 2.95
C VAL A 130 -5.86 -1.01 2.74
N VAL A 131 -4.64 -0.56 2.42
CA VAL A 131 -3.46 -1.42 2.36
C VAL A 131 -2.78 -1.45 3.72
N VAL A 132 -3.04 -2.50 4.50
CA VAL A 132 -2.34 -2.73 5.77
C VAL A 132 -1.03 -3.47 5.51
N ASP A 133 0.08 -2.77 5.66
CA ASP A 133 1.44 -3.29 5.59
C ASP A 133 2.15 -3.23 6.95
N ARG A 134 3.47 -3.47 6.94
CA ARG A 134 4.27 -3.42 8.18
C ARG A 134 4.27 -2.04 8.84
N HIS A 135 4.21 -0.97 8.05
CA HIS A 135 4.23 0.40 8.56
C HIS A 135 2.86 0.78 9.11
N ALA A 136 1.80 0.47 8.37
CA ALA A 136 0.43 0.71 8.78
C ALA A 136 0.12 0.01 10.11
N HIS A 137 0.59 -1.23 10.26
CA HIS A 137 0.56 -1.96 11.52
C HIS A 137 1.32 -1.23 12.65
N ASP A 138 2.61 -0.90 12.44
CA ASP A 138 3.44 -0.30 13.48
C ASP A 138 2.92 1.08 13.91
N ILE A 139 2.35 1.84 12.98
CA ILE A 139 1.67 3.12 13.25
C ILE A 139 0.43 2.88 14.12
N ALA A 140 -0.46 1.97 13.73
CA ALA A 140 -1.67 1.68 14.49
C ALA A 140 -1.36 1.18 15.90
N VAL A 141 -0.42 0.25 16.04
CA VAL A 141 -0.03 -0.30 17.35
C VAL A 141 0.79 0.71 18.17
N GLY A 142 1.41 1.71 17.54
CA GLY A 142 2.27 2.68 18.20
C GLY A 142 3.65 2.12 18.58
N GLU A 143 4.07 1.02 17.95
CA GLU A 143 5.30 0.29 18.28
C GLU A 143 6.03 -0.17 17.01
N THR A 144 7.35 0.01 16.96
CA THR A 144 8.18 -0.50 15.84
C THR A 144 8.50 -1.98 16.05
N TYR A 145 8.00 -2.83 15.16
CA TYR A 145 8.18 -4.28 15.28
C TYR A 145 9.52 -4.80 14.73
N GLY A 146 10.19 -4.03 13.86
CA GLY A 146 11.39 -4.51 13.18
C GLY A 146 11.10 -5.79 12.38
N GLN A 147 11.88 -6.85 12.60
CA GLN A 147 11.71 -8.17 11.99
C GLN A 147 10.68 -9.08 12.70
N ARG A 148 10.06 -8.61 13.79
CA ARG A 148 9.03 -9.40 14.50
C ARG A 148 7.83 -9.64 13.59
N ASP A 149 7.26 -10.83 13.70
CA ASP A 149 6.01 -11.15 13.03
C ASP A 149 4.85 -10.31 13.60
N ARG A 150 4.12 -9.70 12.67
CA ARG A 150 2.94 -8.86 12.91
C ARG A 150 1.65 -9.69 12.81
N GLY A 151 1.72 -10.88 12.21
CA GLY A 151 0.57 -11.77 12.04
C GLY A 151 -0.43 -11.28 10.99
N LEU A 152 0.02 -10.48 10.01
CA LEU A 152 -0.80 -9.92 8.93
C LEU A 152 -1.26 -10.97 7.90
N SER A 153 -0.79 -12.21 8.01
CA SER A 153 -1.35 -13.36 7.29
C SER A 153 -2.74 -13.77 7.80
N SER A 154 -3.18 -13.27 8.96
CA SER A 154 -4.55 -13.47 9.46
C SER A 154 -5.48 -12.38 8.95
N ALA A 155 -6.51 -12.77 8.19
CA ALA A 155 -7.56 -11.86 7.71
C ALA A 155 -8.17 -11.04 8.86
N ARG A 156 -8.51 -11.68 9.99
CA ARG A 156 -9.08 -10.98 11.16
C ARG A 156 -8.19 -9.87 11.72
N ARG A 157 -6.87 -10.07 11.79
CA ARG A 157 -5.95 -8.99 12.24
C ARG A 157 -5.83 -7.88 11.21
N TYR A 158 -5.79 -8.27 9.94
CA TYR A 158 -5.78 -7.32 8.84
C TYR A 158 -7.02 -6.43 8.87
N ASP A 159 -8.20 -7.04 8.99
CA ASP A 159 -9.49 -6.36 9.04
C ASP A 159 -9.61 -5.44 10.25
N LEU A 160 -9.18 -5.90 11.44
CA LEU A 160 -9.13 -5.07 12.64
C LEU A 160 -8.35 -3.76 12.40
N LEU A 161 -7.17 -3.85 11.78
CA LEU A 161 -6.34 -2.69 11.49
C LEU A 161 -6.94 -1.83 10.38
N ALA A 162 -7.46 -2.43 9.31
CA ALA A 162 -8.15 -1.73 8.25
C ALA A 162 -9.36 -0.93 8.79
N ASP A 163 -10.13 -1.51 9.71
CA ASP A 163 -11.23 -0.83 10.40
C ASP A 163 -10.78 0.33 11.27
N CYS A 164 -9.60 0.24 11.90
CA CYS A 164 -9.03 1.37 12.64
C CYS A 164 -8.64 2.51 11.70
N TYR A 165 -8.08 2.22 10.52
CA TYR A 165 -7.80 3.24 9.49
C TYR A 165 -9.08 3.86 8.93
N ARG A 166 -10.12 3.06 8.68
CA ARG A 166 -11.44 3.57 8.25
C ARG A 166 -12.05 4.52 9.28
N GLU A 167 -12.01 4.14 10.55
CA GLU A 167 -12.53 4.98 11.63
C GLU A 167 -11.69 6.26 11.80
N ALA A 168 -10.36 6.18 11.73
CA ALA A 168 -9.49 7.35 11.75
C ALA A 168 -9.81 8.31 10.59
N ALA A 169 -9.96 7.77 9.38
CA ALA A 169 -10.28 8.54 8.19
C ALA A 169 -11.65 9.22 8.28
N ARG A 170 -12.67 8.52 8.80
CA ARG A 170 -13.98 9.10 9.09
C ARG A 170 -13.88 10.30 10.04
N ARG A 171 -13.04 10.23 11.08
CA ARG A 171 -12.83 11.34 12.03
C ARG A 171 -12.06 12.52 11.44
N LEU A 172 -11.16 12.24 10.48
CA LEU A 172 -10.34 13.24 9.80
C LEU A 172 -11.03 13.86 8.57
N GLY A 173 -12.14 13.28 8.10
CA GLY A 173 -12.81 13.71 6.87
C GLY A 173 -12.06 13.27 5.60
N GLU A 174 -11.37 12.14 5.66
CA GLU A 174 -10.45 11.65 4.62
C GLU A 174 -10.85 10.28 4.07
N LEU A 175 -10.27 9.91 2.92
CA LEU A 175 -10.29 8.52 2.46
C LEU A 175 -9.38 7.65 3.34
N PRO A 176 -9.77 6.39 3.66
CA PRO A 176 -8.91 5.48 4.41
C PRO A 176 -7.53 5.26 3.77
N SER A 177 -7.50 5.15 2.43
CA SER A 177 -6.28 5.07 1.63
C SER A 177 -5.41 6.32 1.75
N THR A 178 -6.02 7.50 1.85
CA THR A 178 -5.31 8.78 2.03
C THR A 178 -4.67 8.84 3.40
N VAL A 179 -5.37 8.46 4.48
CA VAL A 179 -4.79 8.40 5.83
C VAL A 179 -3.62 7.41 5.88
N GLN A 180 -3.79 6.24 5.28
CA GLN A 180 -2.72 5.25 5.18
C GLN A 180 -1.50 5.79 4.43
N ALA A 181 -1.69 6.47 3.28
CA ALA A 181 -0.59 7.00 2.50
C ALA A 181 0.15 8.16 3.19
N VAL A 182 -0.57 9.11 3.80
CA VAL A 182 0.05 10.24 4.51
C VAL A 182 0.85 9.78 5.72
N THR A 183 0.27 8.90 6.53
CA THR A 183 0.96 8.35 7.71
C THR A 183 2.18 7.53 7.29
N TRP A 184 2.10 6.81 6.17
CA TRP A 184 3.24 6.10 5.58
C TRP A 184 4.36 7.05 5.11
N VAL A 185 4.03 8.16 4.42
CA VAL A 185 5.00 9.17 3.97
C VAL A 185 5.72 9.79 5.18
N ALA A 186 4.96 10.29 6.16
CA ALA A 186 5.50 10.92 7.35
C ALA A 186 6.41 9.97 8.14
N ARG A 187 5.96 8.72 8.35
CA ARG A 187 6.72 7.70 9.07
C ARG A 187 8.02 7.35 8.36
N THR A 188 7.97 7.12 7.05
CA THR A 188 9.13 6.63 6.29
C THR A 188 10.22 7.69 6.20
N GLU A 189 9.87 8.96 5.94
CA GLU A 189 10.83 10.07 5.90
C GLU A 189 11.50 10.26 7.27
N ARG A 190 10.72 10.20 8.36
CA ARG A 190 11.24 10.28 9.73
C ARG A 190 12.24 9.17 10.04
N LEU A 191 12.00 7.94 9.56
CA LEU A 191 12.90 6.81 9.75
C LEU A 191 14.16 6.89 8.85
N SER A 192 14.04 7.48 7.67
CA SER A 192 15.17 7.66 6.74
C SER A 192 16.07 8.84 7.11
N GLY A 193 15.62 9.76 7.97
CA GLY A 193 16.38 10.97 8.31
C GLY A 193 16.57 11.92 7.12
N VAL A 194 15.77 11.76 6.06
CA VAL A 194 15.85 12.55 4.83
C VAL A 194 14.72 13.56 4.82
N ASP A 195 15.08 14.84 4.76
CA ASP A 195 14.17 15.91 4.37
C ASP A 195 13.77 15.72 2.89
N GLY A 196 12.58 15.18 2.66
CA GLY A 196 11.77 15.45 1.46
C GLY A 196 12.22 14.95 0.08
N SER A 197 13.12 13.96 -0.06
CA SER A 197 13.51 13.45 -1.40
C SER A 197 12.80 12.14 -1.80
N PRO A 198 12.26 11.99 -3.04
CA PRO A 198 11.41 10.86 -3.47
C PRO A 198 12.15 9.53 -3.74
N SER A 199 13.42 9.39 -3.33
CA SER A 199 14.29 8.28 -3.76
C SER A 199 14.36 7.09 -2.79
N GLY A 200 13.82 7.23 -1.58
CA GLY A 200 13.87 6.18 -0.53
C GLY A 200 12.66 5.23 -0.47
N LEU A 201 11.66 5.40 -1.34
CA LEU A 201 10.37 4.72 -1.21
C LEU A 201 10.50 3.21 -1.36
N ARG A 202 10.37 2.46 -0.25
CA ARG A 202 10.09 1.02 -0.34
C ARG A 202 8.58 0.81 -0.52
N ALA A 203 8.15 0.22 -1.64
CA ALA A 203 6.76 -0.19 -1.74
C ALA A 203 6.52 -1.25 -0.66
N ALA A 204 5.39 -1.07 0.02
CA ALA A 204 4.93 -1.86 1.14
C ALA A 204 5.26 -3.35 1.01
#